data_AF-A0A971MNW8-F1
#
_entry.id   AF-A0A971MNW8-F1
#
_cell.length_a   1.000
_cell.length_b   1.000
_cell.length_c   1.000
_cell.angle_alpha   90.00
_cell.angle_beta   90.00
_cell.angle_gamma   90.00
#
_symmetry.space_group_name_H-M   'P 1'
#
loop_
_entity.id
_entity.type
_entity.pdbx_description
1 polymer ?
#
loop_
_entity_poly.entity_id
_entity_poly.type
_entity_poly.pdbx_seq_one_letter_code
_entity_poly.pdbx_strand_id
1 'polypeptide(L)'
;MNKANFQEDNYRVFALLSNYLNYKSDFIKKEAIGEIVKCGVSSEYAFGLILAAAFGFDIEDNVDDKELFNQYFIKMVHKLNAHEYYDNPYYKNIKIPTITMGNSELKYEKYKPFEGFVCNDIIKTDEGRLIPQIGFFETEFDFPVILEKSRLWMSITPNEIETMKEAIAKGFGRVLAFGLGLGYYAYMTSQKDNVESVTVVESNQDVIDLFAKYIWP
;
A
#
# COMPACT_ATOMS: atom_id res chain seq x y z
N MET A 1 6.55 -37.06 -7.73
CA MET A 1 6.82 -35.61 -7.58
C MET A 1 5.82 -34.86 -8.43
N ASN A 2 4.73 -34.39 -7.82
CA ASN A 2 3.83 -33.45 -8.49
C ASN A 2 4.66 -32.18 -8.77
N LYS A 3 4.71 -31.74 -10.04
CA LYS A 3 5.12 -30.37 -10.33
C LYS A 3 4.10 -29.48 -9.62
N ALA A 4 4.49 -28.81 -8.55
CA ALA A 4 3.66 -27.79 -7.92
C ALA A 4 3.25 -26.80 -9.02
N ASN A 5 1.96 -26.74 -9.31
CA ASN A 5 1.44 -25.83 -10.34
C ASN A 5 1.35 -24.44 -9.74
N PHE A 6 2.50 -23.77 -9.57
CA PHE A 6 2.58 -22.45 -8.94
C PHE A 6 1.72 -21.40 -9.64
N GLN A 7 1.34 -21.62 -10.90
CA GLN A 7 0.37 -20.76 -11.61
C GLN A 7 -1.03 -20.84 -10.99
N GLU A 8 -1.47 -22.04 -10.61
CA GLU A 8 -2.76 -22.27 -9.96
C GLU A 8 -2.75 -21.73 -8.52
N ASP A 9 -1.65 -21.95 -7.78
CA ASP A 9 -1.46 -21.36 -6.45
C ASP A 9 -1.49 -19.82 -6.52
N ASN A 10 -0.77 -19.23 -7.47
CA ASN A 10 -0.79 -17.78 -7.70
C ASN A 10 -2.24 -17.32 -7.94
N TYR A 11 -2.94 -17.93 -8.89
CA TYR A 11 -4.32 -17.54 -9.20
C TYR A 11 -5.23 -17.64 -7.97
N ARG A 12 -5.16 -18.75 -7.22
CA ARG A 12 -5.93 -18.96 -5.98
C ARG A 12 -5.66 -17.86 -4.96
N VAL A 13 -4.40 -17.59 -4.64
CA VAL A 13 -4.00 -16.57 -3.65
C VAL A 13 -4.46 -15.18 -4.08
N PHE A 14 -4.22 -14.78 -5.33
CA PHE A 14 -4.63 -13.47 -5.83
C PHE A 14 -6.15 -13.30 -5.86
N ALA A 15 -6.91 -14.34 -6.22
CA ALA A 15 -8.37 -14.28 -6.23
C ALA A 15 -8.95 -14.07 -4.81
N LEU A 16 -8.42 -14.79 -3.83
CA LEU A 16 -8.83 -14.68 -2.42
C LEU A 16 -8.45 -13.31 -1.83
N LEU A 17 -7.22 -12.86 -2.07
CA LEU A 17 -6.77 -11.53 -1.64
C LEU A 17 -7.57 -10.39 -2.26
N SER A 18 -7.87 -10.49 -3.56
CA SER A 18 -8.69 -9.48 -4.25
C SER A 18 -10.05 -9.35 -3.59
N ASN A 19 -10.71 -10.47 -3.25
CA ASN A 19 -11.98 -10.45 -2.53
C ASN A 19 -11.82 -9.80 -1.14
N TYR A 20 -10.81 -10.21 -0.37
CA TYR A 20 -10.53 -9.63 0.94
C TYR A 20 -10.31 -8.12 0.89
N LEU A 21 -9.41 -7.64 0.03
CA LEU A 21 -9.06 -6.22 -0.07
C LEU A 21 -10.24 -5.35 -0.52
N ASN A 22 -11.12 -5.86 -1.39
CA ASN A 22 -12.25 -5.07 -1.90
C ASN A 22 -13.45 -5.02 -0.95
N TYR A 23 -13.66 -6.05 -0.12
CA TYR A 23 -14.91 -6.20 0.62
C TYR A 23 -14.73 -6.35 2.13
N LYS A 24 -13.53 -6.70 2.60
CA LYS A 24 -13.27 -7.12 3.98
C LYS A 24 -11.87 -6.74 4.48
N SER A 25 -11.25 -5.67 3.94
CA SER A 25 -9.87 -5.26 4.29
C SER A 25 -9.68 -5.07 5.80
N ASP A 26 -10.72 -4.61 6.51
CA ASP A 26 -10.70 -4.37 7.94
C ASP A 26 -11.19 -5.56 8.79
N PHE A 27 -11.34 -6.77 8.22
CA PHE A 27 -11.85 -7.94 8.93
C PHE A 27 -11.00 -8.34 10.15
N ILE A 28 -9.68 -8.23 10.04
CA ILE A 28 -8.75 -8.63 11.09
C ILE A 28 -8.68 -7.53 12.16
N LYS A 29 -8.88 -7.90 13.43
CA LYS A 29 -8.98 -6.95 14.55
C LYS A 29 -7.86 -7.16 15.56
N LYS A 30 -7.53 -6.09 16.29
CA LYS A 30 -6.48 -6.05 17.31
C LYS A 30 -6.65 -7.13 18.38
N GLU A 31 -7.88 -7.39 18.80
CA GLU A 31 -8.19 -8.37 19.84
C GLU A 31 -7.81 -9.79 19.39
N ALA A 32 -8.17 -10.15 18.14
CA ALA A 32 -7.85 -11.45 17.56
C ALA A 32 -6.34 -11.66 17.40
N ILE A 33 -5.63 -10.63 16.94
CA ILE A 33 -4.16 -10.66 16.87
C ILE A 33 -3.56 -10.82 18.26
N GLY A 34 -4.06 -10.06 19.24
CA GLY A 34 -3.60 -10.09 20.62
C GLY A 34 -3.66 -11.48 21.25
N GLU A 35 -4.74 -12.23 21.03
CA GLU A 35 -4.86 -13.61 21.56
C GLU A 35 -3.81 -14.55 20.95
N ILE A 36 -3.53 -14.44 19.65
CA ILE A 36 -2.54 -15.30 18.99
C ILE A 36 -1.12 -14.91 19.39
N VAL A 37 -0.82 -13.61 19.49
CA VAL A 37 0.50 -13.12 19.91
C VAL A 37 0.86 -13.57 21.32
N LYS A 38 -0.12 -13.77 22.22
CA LYS A 38 0.13 -14.37 23.56
C LYS A 38 0.74 -15.76 23.50
N CYS A 39 0.57 -16.48 22.38
CA CYS A 39 1.20 -17.77 22.15
C CYS A 39 2.69 -17.66 21.74
N GLY A 40 3.24 -16.45 21.68
CA GLY A 40 4.67 -16.21 21.44
C GLY A 40 5.06 -16.01 19.96
N VAL A 41 4.09 -15.74 19.08
CA VAL A 41 4.33 -15.47 17.65
C VAL A 41 4.25 -13.97 17.34
N SER A 42 4.79 -13.54 16.20
CA SER A 42 4.73 -12.13 15.78
C SER A 42 3.33 -11.70 15.33
N SER A 43 3.06 -10.40 15.35
CA SER A 43 1.83 -9.81 14.79
C SER A 43 1.65 -10.16 13.31
N GLU A 44 2.74 -10.18 12.52
CA GLU A 44 2.72 -10.57 11.10
C GLU A 44 2.26 -12.02 10.92
N TYR A 45 2.82 -12.93 11.71
CA TYR A 45 2.43 -14.33 11.65
C TYR A 45 0.97 -14.52 12.07
N ALA A 46 0.56 -13.88 13.17
CA ALA A 46 -0.83 -13.89 13.63
C ALA A 46 -1.81 -13.34 12.57
N PHE A 47 -1.43 -12.25 11.89
CA PHE A 47 -2.23 -11.70 10.80
C PHE A 47 -2.33 -12.69 9.63
N GLY A 48 -1.21 -13.27 9.22
CA GLY A 48 -1.16 -14.31 8.20
C GLY A 48 -2.07 -15.50 8.54
N LEU A 49 -2.02 -15.98 9.78
CA LEU A 49 -2.85 -17.08 10.27
C LEU A 49 -4.35 -16.77 10.15
N ILE A 50 -4.79 -15.61 10.66
CA ILE A 50 -6.19 -15.20 10.60
C ILE A 50 -6.64 -15.03 9.15
N LEU A 51 -5.79 -14.46 8.30
CA LEU A 51 -6.07 -14.29 6.88
C LEU A 51 -6.21 -15.63 6.16
N ALA A 52 -5.31 -16.58 6.42
CA ALA A 52 -5.37 -17.93 5.85
C ALA A 52 -6.65 -18.67 6.30
N ALA A 53 -6.99 -18.61 7.58
CA ALA A 53 -8.24 -19.16 8.10
C ALA A 53 -9.47 -18.50 7.46
N ALA A 54 -9.46 -17.17 7.25
CA ALA A 54 -10.52 -16.45 6.57
C ALA A 54 -10.67 -16.87 5.09
N PHE A 55 -9.60 -17.37 4.48
CA PHE A 55 -9.59 -17.91 3.12
C PHE A 55 -9.97 -19.40 3.06
N GLY A 56 -10.25 -20.02 4.22
CA GLY A 56 -10.63 -21.42 4.32
C GLY A 56 -9.46 -22.40 4.26
N PHE A 57 -8.24 -21.96 4.56
CA PHE A 57 -7.08 -22.85 4.65
C PHE A 57 -7.08 -23.59 5.99
N ASP A 58 -6.85 -24.90 5.93
CA ASP A 58 -6.63 -25.75 7.09
C ASP A 58 -5.14 -26.05 7.25
N ILE A 59 -4.41 -25.16 7.93
CA ILE A 59 -2.96 -25.29 8.08
C ILE A 59 -2.53 -26.32 9.15
N GLU A 60 -3.49 -26.84 9.93
CA GLU A 60 -3.22 -27.81 11.00
C GLU A 60 -3.26 -29.23 10.43
N ASP A 61 -4.36 -29.58 9.76
CA ASP A 61 -4.61 -30.95 9.31
C ASP A 61 -4.37 -31.16 7.80
N ASN A 62 -4.34 -30.09 6.98
CA ASN A 62 -4.08 -30.18 5.54
C ASN A 62 -2.65 -29.75 5.18
N VAL A 63 -1.85 -30.74 4.76
CA VAL A 63 -0.44 -30.56 4.38
C VAL A 63 -0.26 -29.59 3.20
N ASP A 64 -1.14 -29.62 2.21
CA ASP A 64 -1.03 -28.76 1.03
C ASP A 64 -1.33 -27.30 1.36
N ASP A 65 -2.34 -27.07 2.21
CA ASP A 65 -2.68 -25.72 2.70
C ASP A 65 -1.58 -25.16 3.61
N LYS A 66 -0.99 -25.99 4.47
CA LYS A 66 0.17 -25.62 5.29
C LYS A 66 1.39 -25.25 4.45
N GLU A 67 1.66 -26.01 3.38
CA GLU A 67 2.78 -25.70 2.48
C GLU A 67 2.53 -24.39 1.73
N LEU A 68 1.32 -24.16 1.21
CA LEU A 68 0.96 -22.91 0.55
C LEU A 68 1.07 -21.72 1.52
N PHE A 69 0.63 -21.89 2.77
CA PHE A 69 0.80 -20.89 3.82
C PHE A 69 2.27 -20.49 4.00
N ASN A 70 3.16 -21.49 4.14
CA ASN A 70 4.59 -21.25 4.33
C ASN A 70 5.25 -20.58 3.10
N GLN A 71 4.78 -20.91 1.90
CA GLN A 71 5.34 -20.39 0.66
C GLN A 71 4.86 -18.97 0.31
N TYR A 72 3.63 -18.61 0.69
CA TYR A 72 3.02 -17.31 0.39
C TYR A 72 2.88 -16.42 1.62
N PHE A 73 2.07 -16.82 2.60
CA PHE A 73 1.58 -15.92 3.66
C PHE A 73 2.71 -15.39 4.55
N ILE A 74 3.69 -16.23 4.89
CA ILE A 74 4.85 -15.82 5.70
C ILE A 74 5.66 -14.70 5.00
N LYS A 75 5.71 -14.70 3.66
CA LYS A 75 6.49 -13.74 2.85
C LYS A 75 5.66 -12.55 2.36
N MET A 76 4.34 -12.68 2.38
CA MET A 76 3.38 -11.74 1.81
C MET A 76 2.95 -10.67 2.81
N VAL A 77 2.97 -10.98 4.11
CA VAL A 77 2.37 -10.12 5.15
C VAL A 77 3.45 -9.34 5.89
N HIS A 78 3.25 -8.02 6.01
CA HIS A 78 4.21 -7.09 6.59
C HIS A 78 3.53 -6.20 7.63
N LYS A 79 4.06 -6.18 8.86
CA LYS A 79 3.74 -5.11 9.80
C LYS A 79 4.57 -3.91 9.42
N LEU A 80 3.90 -2.82 9.08
CA LEU A 80 4.54 -1.56 8.75
C LEU A 80 4.62 -0.66 9.99
N ASN A 81 5.64 0.20 10.01
CA ASN A 81 5.81 1.21 11.04
C ASN A 81 5.29 2.56 10.54
N ALA A 82 4.18 3.04 11.09
CA ALA A 82 3.56 4.31 10.70
C ALA A 82 4.53 5.50 10.79
N HIS A 83 5.45 5.48 11.75
CA HIS A 83 6.42 6.55 11.93
C HIS A 83 7.35 6.71 10.72
N GLU A 84 7.72 5.63 10.03
CA GLU A 84 8.59 5.70 8.85
C GLU A 84 7.92 6.49 7.71
N TYR A 85 6.60 6.36 7.56
CA TYR A 85 5.83 7.09 6.56
C TYR A 85 5.55 8.52 7.00
N TYR A 86 5.23 8.76 8.27
CA TYR A 86 5.07 10.12 8.79
C TYR A 86 6.39 10.90 8.79
N ASP A 87 7.53 10.20 8.82
CA ASP A 87 8.84 10.81 8.71
C ASP A 87 9.23 11.22 7.28
N ASN A 88 8.48 10.76 6.28
CA ASN A 88 8.66 11.15 4.89
C ASN A 88 8.54 12.69 4.73
N PRO A 89 9.46 13.36 4.01
CA PRO A 89 9.44 14.81 3.81
C PRO A 89 8.09 15.35 3.32
N TYR A 90 7.40 14.62 2.44
CA TYR A 90 6.09 15.01 1.94
C TYR A 90 5.07 15.08 3.09
N TYR A 91 4.98 14.05 3.93
CA TYR A 91 4.06 14.00 5.07
C TYR A 91 4.39 15.06 6.14
N LYS A 92 5.68 15.35 6.35
CA LYS A 92 6.12 16.38 7.28
C LYS A 92 5.72 17.77 6.83
N ASN A 93 6.03 18.10 5.57
CA ASN A 93 6.03 19.47 5.09
C ASN A 93 4.74 19.86 4.37
N ILE A 94 4.03 18.92 3.77
CA ILE A 94 2.79 19.18 3.04
C ILE A 94 1.60 18.89 3.95
N LYS A 95 0.71 19.89 4.10
CA LYS A 95 -0.52 19.77 4.88
C LYS A 95 -1.72 19.92 3.96
N ILE A 96 -2.57 18.90 3.98
CA ILE A 96 -3.68 18.77 3.07
C ILE A 96 -4.96 19.26 3.77
N PRO A 97 -5.58 20.37 3.31
CA PRO A 97 -6.84 20.82 3.89
C PRO A 97 -8.01 19.92 3.42
N THR A 98 -9.06 19.85 4.23
CA THR A 98 -10.33 19.26 3.80
C THR A 98 -11.12 20.31 3.02
N ILE A 99 -11.20 20.17 1.69
CA ILE A 99 -11.90 21.13 0.82
C ILE A 99 -12.45 20.48 -0.44
N THR A 100 -13.53 21.04 -0.98
CA THR A 100 -14.12 20.65 -2.26
C THR A 100 -14.00 21.79 -3.26
N MET A 101 -13.60 21.47 -4.49
CA MET A 101 -13.52 22.41 -5.61
C MET A 101 -14.00 21.71 -6.89
N GLY A 102 -15.07 22.22 -7.50
CA GLY A 102 -15.70 21.56 -8.63
C GLY A 102 -16.18 20.16 -8.26
N ASN A 103 -15.72 19.15 -8.99
CA ASN A 103 -16.02 17.74 -8.72
C ASN A 103 -14.95 17.04 -7.86
N SER A 104 -13.93 17.76 -7.43
CA SER A 104 -12.78 17.22 -6.70
C SER A 104 -12.84 17.60 -5.22
N GLU A 105 -12.54 16.64 -4.35
CA GLU A 105 -12.43 16.81 -2.91
C GLU A 105 -11.03 16.39 -2.46
N LEU A 106 -10.37 17.27 -1.71
CA LEU A 106 -9.10 17.01 -1.06
C LEU A 106 -9.36 16.76 0.42
N LYS A 107 -8.83 15.66 0.98
CA LYS A 107 -8.96 15.34 2.41
C LYS A 107 -7.93 14.28 2.83
N TYR A 108 -7.99 13.88 4.10
CA TYR A 108 -7.35 12.66 4.58
C TYR A 108 -8.38 11.52 4.65
N GLU A 109 -7.94 10.31 4.28
CA GLU A 109 -8.56 9.04 4.62
C GLU A 109 -7.66 8.29 5.60
N LYS A 110 -8.14 7.16 6.14
CA LYS A 110 -7.41 6.40 7.15
C LYS A 110 -7.53 4.90 6.98
N TYR A 111 -6.43 4.20 7.28
CA TYR A 111 -6.45 2.77 7.58
C TYR A 111 -6.71 2.56 9.06
N LYS A 112 -7.60 1.62 9.39
CA LYS A 112 -7.82 1.18 10.76
C LYS A 112 -6.64 0.32 11.24
N PRO A 113 -6.42 0.19 12.57
CA PRO A 113 -5.51 -0.80 13.11
C PRO A 113 -5.83 -2.20 12.57
N PHE A 114 -4.81 -2.90 12.07
CA PHE A 114 -4.88 -4.22 11.47
C PHE A 114 -5.77 -4.32 10.22
N GLU A 115 -6.05 -3.20 9.55
CA GLU A 115 -6.58 -3.20 8.20
C GLU A 115 -5.49 -3.61 7.20
N GLY A 116 -5.79 -4.57 6.35
CA GLY A 116 -4.89 -5.04 5.30
C GLY A 116 -4.97 -4.17 4.04
N PHE A 117 -3.81 -3.77 3.51
CA PHE A 117 -3.70 -3.01 2.27
C PHE A 117 -2.51 -3.49 1.44
N VAL A 118 -2.50 -3.22 0.14
CA VAL A 118 -1.30 -3.46 -0.69
C VAL A 118 -0.24 -2.45 -0.29
N CYS A 119 0.98 -2.90 0.01
CA CYS A 119 2.05 -2.03 0.49
C CYS A 119 3.26 -1.91 -0.44
N ASN A 120 3.38 -2.76 -1.47
CA ASN A 120 4.47 -2.72 -2.43
C ASN A 120 4.15 -3.55 -3.69
N ASP A 121 5.05 -3.49 -4.67
CA ASP A 121 5.01 -4.32 -5.88
C ASP A 121 5.10 -5.83 -5.57
N ILE A 122 4.47 -6.62 -6.44
CA ILE A 122 4.51 -8.08 -6.36
C ILE A 122 5.95 -8.58 -6.52
N ILE A 123 6.42 -9.37 -5.55
CA ILE A 123 7.74 -9.99 -5.62
C ILE A 123 7.63 -11.29 -6.43
N LYS A 124 8.45 -11.41 -7.47
CA LYS A 124 8.60 -12.67 -8.20
C LYS A 124 9.78 -13.48 -7.64
N THR A 125 9.52 -14.69 -7.18
CA THR A 125 10.59 -15.61 -6.74
C THR A 125 11.28 -16.26 -7.93
N ASP A 126 12.48 -16.81 -7.70
CA ASP A 126 13.25 -17.54 -8.73
C ASP A 126 12.46 -18.75 -9.29
N GLU A 127 11.64 -19.39 -8.46
CA GLU A 127 10.77 -20.50 -8.87
C GLU A 127 9.52 -20.05 -9.65
N GLY A 128 9.30 -18.74 -9.78
CA GLY A 128 8.19 -18.16 -10.53
C GLY A 128 6.91 -17.90 -9.72
N ARG A 129 6.96 -18.00 -8.39
CA ARG A 129 5.84 -17.58 -7.54
C ARG A 129 5.72 -16.07 -7.54
N LEU A 130 4.49 -15.58 -7.49
CA LEU A 130 4.16 -14.17 -7.41
C LEU A 130 3.64 -13.90 -6.01
N ILE A 131 4.47 -13.25 -5.18
CA ILE A 131 4.16 -12.97 -3.78
C ILE A 131 3.60 -11.54 -3.72
N PRO A 132 2.29 -11.37 -3.50
CA PRO A 132 1.72 -10.05 -3.26
C PRO A 132 2.29 -9.49 -1.95
N GLN A 133 2.24 -8.17 -1.78
CA GLN A 133 2.80 -7.51 -0.60
C GLN A 133 1.66 -6.80 0.13
N ILE A 134 1.27 -7.37 1.27
CA ILE A 134 0.15 -6.91 2.09
C ILE A 134 0.69 -6.33 3.40
N GLY A 135 0.43 -5.05 3.60
CA GLY A 135 0.79 -4.32 4.80
C GLY A 135 -0.38 -4.22 5.77
N PHE A 136 -0.05 -4.03 7.05
CA PHE A 136 -0.97 -3.53 8.07
C PHE A 136 -0.22 -2.66 9.08
N PHE A 137 -0.94 -1.80 9.80
CA PHE A 137 -0.43 -1.02 10.93
C PHE A 137 -1.07 -1.50 12.23
N GLU A 138 -0.34 -1.42 13.36
CA GLU A 138 -0.92 -1.70 14.70
C GLU A 138 -1.75 -0.51 15.24
N THR A 139 -1.63 0.65 14.60
CA THR A 139 -2.35 1.89 14.91
C THR A 139 -3.09 2.39 13.67
N GLU A 140 -3.94 3.38 13.85
CA GLU A 140 -4.53 4.12 12.74
C GLU A 140 -3.43 4.81 11.92
N PHE A 141 -3.63 4.90 10.61
CA PHE A 141 -2.72 5.59 9.69
C PHE A 141 -3.51 6.50 8.74
N ASP A 142 -3.27 7.81 8.82
CA ASP A 142 -3.90 8.80 7.96
C ASP A 142 -3.08 9.01 6.67
N PHE A 143 -3.75 9.13 5.53
CA PHE A 143 -3.11 9.41 4.25
C PHE A 143 -3.94 10.38 3.41
N PRO A 144 -3.29 11.28 2.65
CA PRO A 144 -4.00 12.27 1.87
C PRO A 144 -4.58 11.63 0.60
N VAL A 145 -5.76 12.11 0.20
CA VAL A 145 -6.48 11.65 -0.98
C VAL A 145 -7.08 12.83 -1.77
N ILE A 146 -7.20 12.63 -3.08
CA ILE A 146 -8.14 13.36 -3.92
C ILE A 146 -9.26 12.40 -4.27
N LEU A 147 -10.50 12.82 -4.02
CA LEU A 147 -11.69 12.16 -4.52
C LEU A 147 -12.24 12.95 -5.72
N GLU A 148 -12.58 12.27 -6.81
CA GLU A 148 -13.33 12.85 -7.92
C GLU A 148 -14.73 12.22 -7.92
N LYS A 149 -15.78 13.06 -7.81
CA LYS A 149 -17.19 12.60 -7.70
C LYS A 149 -17.37 11.51 -6.63
N SER A 150 -16.78 11.74 -5.46
CA SER A 150 -16.77 10.82 -4.30
C SER A 150 -16.08 9.48 -4.54
N ARG A 151 -15.35 9.31 -5.65
CA ARG A 151 -14.52 8.12 -5.91
C ARG A 151 -13.06 8.48 -5.70
N LEU A 152 -12.30 7.55 -5.11
CA LEU A 152 -10.86 7.72 -4.96
C LEU A 152 -10.23 7.94 -6.34
N TRP A 153 -9.62 9.11 -6.52
CA TRP A 153 -8.89 9.47 -7.73
C TRP A 153 -7.41 9.19 -7.54
N MET A 154 -6.82 9.75 -6.47
CA MET A 154 -5.41 9.60 -6.12
C MET A 154 -5.25 9.57 -4.61
N SER A 155 -4.20 8.90 -4.13
CA SER A 155 -3.84 8.83 -2.71
C SER A 155 -2.33 8.79 -2.56
N ILE A 156 -1.78 9.22 -1.43
CA ILE A 156 -0.39 8.90 -1.08
C ILE A 156 -0.41 7.83 0.01
N THR A 157 -0.49 6.56 -0.38
CA THR A 157 -0.46 5.42 0.55
C THR A 157 0.96 4.88 0.69
N PRO A 158 1.23 3.95 1.62
CA PRO A 158 2.50 3.23 1.68
C PRO A 158 2.92 2.63 0.32
N ASN A 159 1.97 2.03 -0.43
CA ASN A 159 2.25 1.49 -1.75
C ASN A 159 2.82 2.54 -2.71
N GLU A 160 2.19 3.72 -2.78
CA GLU A 160 2.66 4.81 -3.65
C GLU A 160 4.04 5.31 -3.24
N ILE A 161 4.30 5.36 -1.93
CA ILE A 161 5.62 5.73 -1.41
C ILE A 161 6.66 4.70 -1.83
N GLU A 162 6.41 3.40 -1.61
CA GLU A 162 7.37 2.32 -1.87
C GLU A 162 7.68 2.19 -3.37
N THR A 163 6.64 2.11 -4.20
CA THR A 163 6.77 1.89 -5.65
C THR A 163 7.45 3.05 -6.38
N MET A 164 7.35 4.28 -5.85
CA MET A 164 8.02 5.44 -6.44
C MET A 164 9.46 5.63 -5.98
N LYS A 165 9.95 4.93 -4.93
CA LYS A 165 11.31 5.13 -4.37
C LYS A 165 12.40 5.03 -5.43
N GLU A 166 12.35 3.98 -6.26
CA GLU A 166 13.38 3.74 -7.27
C GLU A 166 13.37 4.83 -8.35
N ALA A 167 12.19 5.22 -8.83
CA ALA A 167 12.05 6.27 -9.83
C ALA A 167 12.56 7.63 -9.31
N ILE A 168 12.19 8.00 -8.08
CA ILE A 168 12.68 9.22 -7.41
C ILE A 168 14.20 9.16 -7.25
N ALA A 169 14.75 8.03 -6.80
CA ALA A 169 16.18 7.84 -6.61
C ALA A 169 16.97 8.01 -7.93
N LYS A 170 16.41 7.55 -9.05
CA LYS A 170 17.01 7.69 -10.40
C LYS A 170 16.85 9.09 -11.00
N GLY A 171 15.95 9.94 -10.51
CA GLY A 171 15.80 11.31 -11.01
C GLY A 171 17.05 12.17 -10.80
N PHE A 172 17.51 12.85 -11.86
CA PHE A 172 18.63 13.81 -11.83
C PHE A 172 18.48 14.84 -12.97
N GLY A 173 19.11 16.01 -12.84
CA GLY A 173 19.07 17.07 -13.84
C GLY A 173 17.66 17.63 -14.04
N ARG A 174 17.20 17.69 -15.29
CA ARG A 174 15.85 18.16 -15.63
C ARG A 174 14.90 16.97 -15.75
N VAL A 175 13.96 16.86 -14.83
CA VAL A 175 13.02 15.74 -14.75
C VAL A 175 11.67 16.15 -15.34
N LEU A 176 11.14 15.32 -16.24
CA LEU A 176 9.78 15.43 -16.76
C LEU A 176 8.91 14.34 -16.14
N ALA A 177 7.81 14.72 -15.49
CA ALA A 177 6.82 13.81 -14.92
C ALA A 177 5.49 13.95 -15.67
N PHE A 178 4.87 12.81 -16.03
CA PHE A 178 3.52 12.78 -16.57
C PHE A 178 2.55 12.34 -15.48
N GLY A 179 1.57 13.19 -15.18
CA GLY A 179 0.66 13.05 -14.03
C GLY A 179 1.16 13.82 -12.81
N LEU A 180 0.29 14.68 -12.27
CA LEU A 180 0.57 15.46 -11.06
C LEU A 180 0.08 14.72 -9.81
N GLY A 181 -1.16 14.23 -9.84
CA GLY A 181 -1.81 13.64 -8.67
C GLY A 181 -1.78 14.60 -7.47
N LEU A 182 -1.31 14.11 -6.32
CA LEU A 182 -1.07 14.92 -5.12
C LEU A 182 0.33 15.59 -5.11
N GLY A 183 1.11 15.42 -6.18
CA GLY A 183 2.44 16.03 -6.32
C GLY A 183 3.56 15.34 -5.55
N TYR A 184 3.32 14.15 -4.99
CA TYR A 184 4.33 13.42 -4.20
C TYR A 184 5.64 13.19 -4.97
N TYR A 185 5.58 12.59 -6.17
CA TYR A 185 6.78 12.36 -6.97
C TYR A 185 7.51 13.66 -7.30
N ALA A 186 6.77 14.69 -7.73
CA ALA A 186 7.34 15.98 -8.12
C ALA A 186 8.02 16.67 -6.94
N TYR A 187 7.37 16.69 -5.77
CA TYR A 187 7.92 17.21 -4.53
C TYR A 187 9.16 16.44 -4.10
N MET A 188 9.08 15.12 -3.97
CA MET A 188 10.21 14.30 -3.52
C MET A 188 11.40 14.39 -4.45
N THR A 189 11.17 14.49 -5.76
CA THR A 189 12.24 14.65 -6.75
C THR A 189 12.85 16.04 -6.70
N SER A 190 12.06 17.10 -6.46
CA SER A 190 12.56 18.48 -6.36
C SER A 190 13.39 18.74 -5.10
N GLN A 191 13.27 17.90 -4.07
CA GLN A 191 14.11 17.99 -2.86
C GLN A 191 15.56 17.50 -3.06
N LYS A 192 15.90 16.96 -4.24
CA LYS A 192 17.23 16.39 -4.49
C LYS A 192 18.20 17.44 -5.01
N ASP A 193 19.36 17.55 -4.36
CA ASP A 193 20.42 18.50 -4.75
C ASP A 193 20.91 18.35 -6.20
N ASN A 194 20.78 17.15 -6.77
CA ASN A 194 21.19 16.83 -8.14
C ASN A 194 20.05 16.94 -9.17
N VAL A 195 18.90 17.52 -8.81
CA VAL A 195 17.79 17.84 -9.71
C VAL A 195 17.74 19.36 -9.92
N GLU A 196 17.88 19.80 -11.18
CA GLU A 196 17.85 21.20 -11.59
C GLU A 196 16.42 21.74 -11.65
N SER A 197 15.49 20.95 -12.21
CA SER A 197 14.08 21.33 -12.32
C SER A 197 13.18 20.11 -12.50
N VAL A 198 11.93 20.23 -12.06
CA VAL A 198 10.88 19.26 -12.33
C VAL A 198 9.78 19.93 -13.15
N THR A 199 9.51 19.41 -14.34
CA THR A 199 8.36 19.81 -15.17
C THR A 199 7.31 18.73 -15.06
N VAL A 200 6.08 19.11 -14.70
CA VAL A 200 4.95 18.19 -14.58
C VAL A 200 3.96 18.48 -15.70
N VAL A 201 3.50 17.43 -16.38
CA VAL A 201 2.44 17.49 -17.39
C VAL A 201 1.21 16.82 -16.81
N GLU A 202 0.15 17.58 -16.57
CA GLU A 202 -1.14 17.09 -16.08
C GLU A 202 -2.24 17.51 -17.06
N SER A 203 -3.16 16.58 -17.32
CA SER A 203 -4.28 16.77 -18.24
C SER A 203 -5.53 17.32 -17.55
N ASN A 204 -5.66 17.09 -16.24
CA ASN A 204 -6.80 17.53 -15.44
C ASN A 204 -6.55 18.91 -14.80
N GLN A 205 -7.23 19.94 -15.32
CA GLN A 205 -7.11 21.31 -14.82
C GLN A 205 -7.54 21.45 -13.35
N ASP A 206 -8.58 20.72 -12.90
CA ASP A 206 -9.03 20.78 -11.50
C ASP A 206 -7.93 20.29 -10.55
N VAL A 207 -7.15 19.27 -10.96
CA VAL A 207 -6.01 18.75 -10.18
C VAL A 207 -4.88 19.77 -10.12
N ILE A 208 -4.58 20.46 -11.24
CA ILE A 208 -3.57 21.53 -11.29
C ILE A 208 -3.97 22.68 -10.36
N ASP A 209 -5.21 23.16 -10.46
CA ASP A 209 -5.70 24.29 -9.68
C ASP A 209 -5.74 23.96 -8.18
N LEU A 210 -6.14 22.73 -7.83
CA LEU A 210 -6.17 22.24 -6.46
C LEU A 210 -4.75 22.14 -5.88
N PHE A 211 -3.81 21.60 -6.64
CA PHE A 211 -2.41 21.53 -6.24
C PHE A 211 -1.80 22.92 -6.05
N ALA A 212 -1.91 23.79 -7.05
CA ALA A 212 -1.34 25.13 -7.04
C ALA A 212 -1.89 26.00 -5.89
N LYS A 213 -3.15 25.78 -5.50
CA LYS A 213 -3.81 26.58 -4.46
C LYS A 213 -3.62 26.04 -3.05
N TYR A 214 -3.57 24.72 -2.86
CA TYR A 214 -3.68 24.10 -1.53
C TYR A 214 -2.56 23.13 -1.16
N ILE A 215 -1.74 22.68 -2.12
CA ILE A 215 -0.70 21.66 -1.88
C ILE A 215 0.70 22.22 -2.15
N TRP A 216 0.82 23.15 -3.10
CA TRP A 216 2.09 23.78 -3.44
C TRP A 216 2.73 24.42 -2.19
N PRO A 217 4.00 24.09 -1.84
CA PRO A 217 4.69 24.61 -0.65
C PRO A 217 4.91 26.12 -0.62
#